data_AF-A0A7S0X2J7-F1
#
_entry.id   AF-A0A7S0X2J7-F1
#
_cell.length_a   1.000
_cell.length_b   1.000
_cell.length_c   1.000
_cell.angle_alpha   90.00
_cell.angle_beta   90.00
_cell.angle_gamma   90.00
#
_symmetry.space_group_name_H-M   'P 1'
#
loop_
_entity.id
_entity.type
_entity.pdbx_description
1 polymer ?
#
loop_
_entity_poly.entity_id
_entity_poly.type
_entity_poly.pdbx_seq_one_letter_code
_entity_poly.pdbx_strand_id
1 'polypeptide(L)'
;MAAIAQRLSKPGIPGLKGPLVDAEGFPIPGVDLYAVRADRGRYAVLRNDHVAVTSKVEGAMAELHAAAGVQAGIARVTIGSPPEPKRPRLDDTESGGSVGMDTTDVNIDATIGPPFAVIDEVTEGSPAAAAGLRLGDQIISFGGVTGNDGGGAAATLPRVAALLAEREGTAIAVWVLRRGERTQTQVTPRRWEGRGLLGCHMRPKP
;
A
#
# COMPACT_ATOMS: atom_id res chain seq x y z
N MET A 1 -16.12 6.80 -2.17
CA MET A 1 -16.52 7.98 -1.35
C MET A 1 -16.61 9.25 -2.19
N ALA A 2 -15.55 9.62 -2.92
CA ALA A 2 -15.47 10.85 -3.72
C ALA A 2 -16.59 11.01 -4.78
N ALA A 3 -16.94 9.95 -5.51
CA ALA A 3 -18.00 10.01 -6.52
C ALA A 3 -19.39 10.32 -5.94
N ILE A 4 -19.70 9.81 -4.74
CA ILE A 4 -20.98 10.10 -4.05
C ILE A 4 -21.00 11.53 -3.55
N ALA A 5 -19.89 11.99 -2.96
CA ALA A 5 -19.75 13.37 -2.50
C ALA A 5 -19.92 14.38 -3.65
N GLN A 6 -19.30 14.11 -4.81
CA GLN A 6 -19.42 14.95 -6.00
C GLN A 6 -20.84 15.01 -6.56
N ARG A 7 -21.59 13.90 -6.54
CA ARG A 7 -23.01 13.90 -6.94
C ARG A 7 -23.86 14.76 -6.01
N LEU A 8 -23.64 14.64 -4.71
CA LEU A 8 -24.40 15.38 -3.71
C LEU A 8 -24.00 16.87 -3.64
N SER A 9 -22.81 17.25 -4.10
CA SER A 9 -22.32 18.63 -4.11
C SER A 9 -22.65 19.41 -5.38
N LYS A 10 -23.45 18.86 -6.30
CA LYS A 10 -23.88 19.60 -7.49
C LYS A 10 -24.80 20.78 -7.10
N PRO A 11 -24.75 21.90 -7.85
CA PRO A 11 -25.65 23.02 -7.61
C PRO A 11 -27.12 22.56 -7.73
N GLY A 12 -27.97 23.00 -6.80
CA GLY A 12 -29.38 22.61 -6.73
C GLY A 12 -29.68 21.34 -5.94
N ILE A 13 -28.68 20.61 -5.44
CA ILE A 13 -28.88 19.43 -4.58
C ILE A 13 -28.62 19.81 -3.11
N PRO A 14 -29.43 19.31 -2.14
CA PRO A 14 -29.27 19.63 -0.71
C PRO A 14 -27.97 19.15 -0.03
N GLY A 15 -26.98 18.63 -0.75
CA GLY A 15 -25.72 18.19 -0.15
C GLY A 15 -25.82 16.93 0.72
N LEU A 16 -24.79 16.71 1.53
CA LEU A 16 -24.69 15.57 2.45
C LEU A 16 -25.55 15.72 3.71
N LYS A 17 -25.81 16.95 4.16
CA LYS A 17 -26.49 17.26 5.42
C LYS A 17 -27.66 18.24 5.30
N GLY A 18 -27.94 18.79 4.12
CA GLY A 18 -29.01 19.78 3.97
C GLY A 18 -30.42 19.17 4.10
N PRO A 19 -31.43 20.02 4.34
CA PRO A 19 -32.82 19.59 4.45
C PRO A 19 -33.32 19.00 3.12
N LEU A 20 -34.20 18.00 3.19
CA LEU A 20 -34.86 17.39 2.02
C LEU A 20 -36.25 17.98 1.74
N VAL A 21 -36.63 18.96 2.55
CA VAL A 21 -37.91 19.66 2.50
C VAL A 21 -37.64 21.16 2.38
N ASP A 22 -38.58 21.86 1.77
CA ASP A 22 -38.60 23.32 1.72
C ASP A 22 -39.05 23.94 3.06
N ALA A 23 -39.22 25.26 3.07
CA ALA A 23 -39.64 26.01 4.26
C ALA A 23 -41.10 25.74 4.65
N GLU A 24 -41.94 25.38 3.67
CA GLU A 24 -43.34 25.01 3.87
C GLU A 24 -43.51 23.55 4.32
N GLY A 25 -42.45 22.74 4.32
CA GLY A 25 -42.45 21.35 4.76
C GLY A 25 -42.76 20.33 3.67
N PHE A 26 -42.76 20.75 2.41
CA PHE A 26 -42.97 19.88 1.26
C PHE A 26 -41.64 19.37 0.67
N PRO A 27 -41.66 18.23 -0.04
CA PRO A 27 -40.52 17.73 -0.80
C PRO A 27 -39.96 18.78 -1.78
N ILE A 28 -38.64 19.01 -1.75
CA ILE A 28 -38.01 20.00 -2.64
C ILE A 28 -38.27 19.64 -4.11
N PRO A 29 -38.90 20.54 -4.90
CA PRO A 29 -39.24 20.25 -6.29
C PRO A 29 -37.99 20.17 -7.16
N GLY A 30 -38.01 19.24 -8.13
CA GLY A 30 -36.90 19.05 -9.08
C GLY A 30 -35.70 18.27 -8.56
N VAL A 31 -35.74 17.77 -7.31
CA VAL A 31 -34.69 16.93 -6.73
C VAL A 31 -35.21 15.53 -6.47
N ASP A 32 -34.49 14.51 -6.95
CA ASP A 32 -34.78 13.12 -6.59
C ASP A 32 -34.32 12.83 -5.14
N LEU A 33 -35.25 12.99 -4.21
CA LEU A 33 -34.99 12.79 -2.77
C LEU A 33 -34.65 11.34 -2.43
N TYR A 34 -35.14 10.37 -3.20
CA TYR A 34 -34.83 8.96 -2.99
C TYR A 34 -33.38 8.67 -3.35
N ALA A 35 -32.91 9.16 -4.50
CA ALA A 35 -31.52 9.06 -4.89
C ALA A 35 -30.60 9.76 -3.87
N VAL A 36 -30.98 10.97 -3.40
CA VAL A 36 -30.21 11.69 -2.39
C VAL A 36 -30.13 10.91 -1.07
N ARG A 37 -31.24 10.33 -0.59
CA ARG A 37 -31.25 9.49 0.62
C ARG A 37 -30.37 8.24 0.44
N ALA A 38 -30.46 7.57 -0.70
CA ALA A 38 -29.66 6.39 -0.98
C ALA A 38 -28.16 6.73 -1.00
N ASP A 39 -27.78 7.83 -1.65
CA ASP A 39 -26.40 8.30 -1.71
C ASP A 39 -25.88 8.71 -0.33
N ARG A 40 -26.68 9.41 0.48
CA ARG A 40 -26.32 9.75 1.87
C ARG A 40 -26.12 8.50 2.74
N GLY A 41 -27.01 7.52 2.63
CA GLY A 41 -26.90 6.26 3.35
C GLY A 41 -25.61 5.51 2.99
N ARG A 42 -25.34 5.35 1.68
CA ARG A 42 -24.11 4.72 1.19
C ARG A 42 -22.85 5.47 1.63
N TYR A 43 -22.89 6.80 1.61
CA TYR A 43 -21.77 7.61 2.09
C TYR A 43 -21.52 7.42 3.59
N ALA A 44 -22.58 7.39 4.40
CA ALA A 44 -22.46 7.19 5.85
C ALA A 44 -21.87 5.82 6.20
N VAL A 45 -22.33 4.76 5.54
CA VAL A 45 -21.76 3.40 5.69
C VAL A 45 -20.28 3.41 5.35
N LEU A 46 -19.91 3.91 4.16
CA LEU A 46 -18.51 3.93 3.73
C LEU A 46 -17.61 4.76 4.65
N ARG A 47 -18.12 5.87 5.18
CA ARG A 47 -17.38 6.70 6.14
C ARG A 47 -17.14 5.96 7.45
N ASN A 48 -18.18 5.31 7.97
CA ASN A 48 -18.08 4.55 9.22
C ASN A 48 -17.13 3.36 9.06
N ASP A 49 -17.24 2.64 7.95
CA ASP A 49 -16.34 1.52 7.62
C ASP A 49 -14.90 1.99 7.52
N HIS A 50 -14.65 3.12 6.86
CA HIS A 50 -13.31 3.70 6.79
C HIS A 50 -12.77 4.03 8.18
N VAL A 51 -13.54 4.73 9.02
CA VAL A 51 -13.14 5.05 10.40
C VAL A 51 -12.85 3.78 11.22
N ALA A 52 -13.67 2.73 11.04
CA ALA A 52 -13.47 1.45 11.71
C ALA A 52 -12.19 0.74 11.24
N VAL A 53 -11.91 0.75 9.94
CA VAL A 53 -10.68 0.16 9.38
C VAL A 53 -9.46 0.95 9.80
N THR A 54 -9.47 2.28 9.72
CA THR A 54 -8.32 3.10 10.16
C THR A 54 -8.04 2.92 11.64
N SER A 55 -9.08 2.91 12.48
CA SER A 55 -8.91 2.70 13.93
C SER A 55 -8.31 1.32 14.25
N LYS A 56 -8.68 0.26 13.51
CA LYS A 56 -8.07 -1.06 13.65
C LYS A 56 -6.60 -1.07 13.25
N VAL A 57 -6.26 -0.38 12.16
CA VAL A 57 -4.87 -0.25 11.69
C VAL A 57 -4.04 0.51 12.72
N GLU A 58 -4.55 1.63 13.24
CA GLU A 58 -3.91 2.41 14.30
C GLU A 58 -3.65 1.57 15.55
N GLY A 59 -4.63 0.76 15.99
CA GLY A 59 -4.47 -0.17 17.11
C GLY A 59 -3.40 -1.23 16.87
N ALA A 60 -3.44 -1.92 15.73
CA ALA A 60 -2.45 -2.94 15.38
C ALA A 60 -1.02 -2.36 15.26
N MET A 61 -0.89 -1.15 14.72
CA MET A 61 0.38 -0.44 14.64
C MET A 61 0.92 -0.09 16.03
N ALA A 62 0.05 0.39 16.91
CA ALA A 62 0.42 0.70 18.29
C ALA A 62 0.86 -0.56 19.07
N GLU A 63 0.16 -1.69 18.87
CA GLU A 63 0.54 -2.99 19.47
C GLU A 63 1.91 -3.47 18.97
N LEU A 64 2.16 -3.41 17.66
CA LEU A 64 3.46 -3.75 17.08
C LEU A 64 4.58 -2.85 17.60
N HIS A 65 4.33 -1.54 17.69
CA HIS A 65 5.29 -0.60 18.25
C HIS A 65 5.54 -0.82 19.75
N ALA A 66 4.52 -1.18 20.53
CA ALA A 66 4.66 -1.55 21.93
C ALA A 66 5.48 -2.84 22.08
N ALA A 67 5.20 -3.87 21.28
CA ALA A 67 5.96 -5.12 21.29
C ALA A 67 7.41 -4.93 20.80
N ALA A 68 7.63 -4.18 19.72
CA ALA A 68 8.96 -3.84 19.23
C ALA A 68 9.75 -2.98 20.23
N GLY A 69 9.06 -2.08 20.95
CA GLY A 69 9.66 -1.32 22.06
C GLY A 69 10.02 -2.17 23.28
N VAL A 70 9.39 -3.33 23.47
CA VAL A 70 9.73 -4.31 24.53
C VAL A 70 10.88 -5.23 24.09
N GLN A 71 10.99 -5.58 22.80
CA GLN A 71 12.09 -6.39 22.26
C GLN A 71 13.37 -5.58 21.98
N ALA A 72 13.26 -4.29 21.70
CA ALA A 72 14.39 -3.40 21.50
C ALA A 72 14.79 -2.74 22.82
N GLY A 73 15.60 -3.44 23.61
CA GLY A 73 16.48 -2.81 24.59
C GLY A 73 17.53 -1.94 23.90
N ILE A 74 17.09 -0.84 23.29
CA ILE A 74 17.95 0.21 22.73
C ILE A 74 17.70 1.45 23.59
N ALA A 75 18.75 1.80 24.34
CA ALA A 75 18.95 2.94 25.20
C ALA A 75 17.90 4.08 25.09
N ARG A 76 17.12 4.22 26.18
CA ARG A 76 16.61 5.46 26.78
C ARG A 76 16.57 6.69 25.84
N VAL A 77 15.48 6.83 25.09
CA VAL A 77 14.89 8.16 24.86
C VAL A 77 13.61 8.21 25.67
N THR A 78 13.69 8.87 26.83
CA THR A 78 12.55 9.16 27.69
C THR A 78 11.60 10.11 26.97
N ILE A 79 10.54 9.59 26.37
CA ILE A 79 9.35 10.40 26.09
C ILE A 79 8.46 10.24 27.32
N GLY A 80 8.44 11.29 28.14
CA GLY A 80 7.70 11.35 29.39
C GLY A 80 6.21 11.06 29.20
N SER A 81 5.61 10.59 30.29
CA SER A 81 4.16 10.47 30.51
C SER A 81 3.37 11.72 30.07
N PRO A 82 2.07 11.55 29.78
CA PRO A 82 1.27 12.51 29.03
C PRO A 82 0.99 13.79 29.83
N PRO A 83 1.12 14.99 29.24
CA PRO A 83 0.70 16.20 29.93
C PRO A 83 -0.75 16.56 29.54
N GLU A 84 -1.59 16.68 30.57
CA GLU A 84 -2.80 17.50 30.58
C GLU A 84 -2.55 18.93 30.03
N PRO A 85 -3.59 19.63 29.56
CA PRO A 85 -3.44 20.87 28.79
C PRO A 85 -3.27 22.09 29.72
N LYS A 86 -2.10 22.75 29.70
CA LYS A 86 -1.95 24.14 30.16
C LYS A 86 -1.05 24.95 29.22
N ARG A 87 -1.53 26.17 28.94
CA ARG A 87 -1.06 27.20 27.99
C ARG A 87 0.25 27.91 28.48
N PRO A 88 0.72 29.03 27.86
CA PRO A 88 1.63 29.15 26.70
C PRO A 88 2.92 30.00 26.97
N ARG A 89 3.79 30.12 25.94
CA ARG A 89 4.87 31.15 25.71
C ARG A 89 6.24 30.92 26.41
N LEU A 90 7.43 31.34 25.95
CA LEU A 90 7.94 32.33 24.97
C LEU A 90 9.29 31.85 24.35
N ASP A 91 9.55 32.33 23.13
CA ASP A 91 10.80 32.80 22.48
C ASP A 91 12.16 32.06 22.47
N ASP A 92 12.81 32.30 21.33
CA ASP A 92 14.25 32.37 21.03
C ASP A 92 15.06 31.07 20.90
N THR A 93 15.97 30.86 19.94
CA THR A 93 16.41 31.56 18.72
C THR A 93 17.53 30.65 18.14
N GLU A 94 17.48 30.43 16.81
CA GLU A 94 18.61 30.19 15.89
C GLU A 94 19.51 28.92 15.91
N SER A 95 19.45 28.24 14.75
CA SER A 95 20.57 28.09 13.77
C SER A 95 21.33 26.78 13.65
N GLY A 96 21.60 26.45 12.37
CA GLY A 96 22.62 25.51 11.88
C GLY A 96 22.11 24.08 11.74
N GLY A 97 21.75 23.58 10.56
CA GLY A 97 22.71 23.20 9.50
C GLY A 97 23.33 21.83 9.88
N SER A 98 23.35 20.78 9.09
CA SER A 98 23.29 20.62 7.64
C SER A 98 23.35 19.10 7.35
N VAL A 99 22.59 18.67 6.34
CA VAL A 99 22.96 17.65 5.34
C VAL A 99 23.38 16.25 5.80
N GLY A 100 22.57 15.28 5.36
CA GLY A 100 23.06 14.02 4.81
C GLY A 100 22.62 12.79 5.60
N MET A 101 21.64 12.05 5.07
CA MET A 101 21.88 10.68 4.60
C MET A 101 20.59 10.12 3.96
N ASP A 102 20.67 9.92 2.65
CA ASP A 102 19.84 8.97 1.91
C ASP A 102 19.89 7.59 2.58
N THR A 103 18.74 6.94 2.76
CA THR A 103 18.43 5.64 2.12
C THR A 103 17.04 5.16 2.57
N THR A 104 16.04 5.65 1.84
CA THR A 104 14.94 4.83 1.29
C THR A 104 14.30 3.76 2.20
N ASP A 105 13.65 4.18 3.29
CA ASP A 105 12.49 3.46 3.82
C ASP A 105 11.28 3.78 2.94
N VAL A 106 11.26 3.20 1.74
CA VAL A 106 10.07 3.26 0.90
C VAL A 106 9.03 2.37 1.56
N ASN A 107 7.90 2.99 1.92
CA ASN A 107 6.70 2.34 2.39
C ASN A 107 6.18 1.38 1.28
N ILE A 108 6.64 0.13 1.28
CA ILE A 108 6.44 -0.83 0.18
C ILE A 108 4.98 -1.26 0.05
N ASP A 109 4.16 -1.20 1.11
CA ASP A 109 2.82 -1.80 1.13
C ASP A 109 1.75 -0.99 0.37
N ALA A 110 2.00 0.31 0.13
CA ALA A 110 1.09 1.19 -0.63
C ALA A 110 1.32 1.16 -2.15
N THR A 111 2.40 0.55 -2.63
CA THR A 111 2.85 0.60 -4.04
C THR A 111 2.69 -0.75 -4.77
N ILE A 112 2.17 -1.77 -4.09
CA ILE A 112 2.02 -3.14 -4.63
C ILE A 112 0.74 -3.21 -5.48
N GLY A 113 0.90 -2.99 -6.79
CA GLY A 113 -0.17 -3.01 -7.80
C GLY A 113 -0.78 -4.41 -8.06
N PRO A 114 -1.52 -4.60 -9.17
CA PRO A 114 -2.01 -5.93 -9.56
C PRO A 114 -0.83 -6.86 -9.95
N PRO A 115 -0.97 -8.19 -9.75
CA PRO A 115 0.04 -9.14 -10.22
C PRO A 115 0.16 -9.08 -11.75
N PHE A 116 1.40 -8.93 -12.24
CA PHE A 116 1.68 -8.78 -13.67
C PHE A 116 2.19 -10.06 -14.32
N ALA A 117 2.82 -10.96 -13.58
CA ALA A 117 3.36 -12.20 -14.13
C ALA A 117 2.95 -13.40 -13.29
N VAL A 118 2.93 -14.58 -13.90
CA VAL A 118 2.71 -15.86 -13.22
C VAL A 118 3.90 -16.77 -13.49
N ILE A 119 4.34 -17.47 -12.46
CA ILE A 119 5.40 -18.47 -12.57
C ILE A 119 4.80 -19.76 -13.12
N ASP A 120 5.29 -20.19 -14.28
CA ASP A 120 4.80 -21.36 -15.00
C ASP A 120 5.69 -22.58 -14.76
N GLU A 121 6.99 -22.36 -14.56
CA GLU A 121 7.97 -23.42 -14.31
C GLU A 121 9.06 -22.93 -13.36
N VAL A 122 9.48 -23.77 -12.43
CA VAL A 122 10.62 -23.52 -11.54
C VAL A 122 11.49 -24.77 -11.54
N THR A 123 12.78 -24.64 -11.85
CA THR A 123 13.70 -25.78 -11.82
C THR A 123 14.20 -26.01 -10.39
N GLU A 124 14.23 -27.26 -9.96
CA GLU A 124 14.81 -27.64 -8.66
C GLU A 124 16.32 -27.31 -8.62
N GLY A 125 16.80 -26.86 -7.46
CA GLY A 125 18.19 -26.38 -7.31
C GLY A 125 18.46 -24.99 -7.89
N SER A 126 17.48 -24.35 -8.53
CA SER A 126 17.62 -22.96 -9.00
C SER A 126 17.56 -21.94 -7.86
N PRO A 127 18.09 -20.72 -8.08
CA PRO A 127 17.94 -19.61 -7.13
C PRO A 127 16.47 -19.28 -6.82
N ALA A 128 15.57 -19.40 -7.82
CA ALA A 128 14.13 -19.24 -7.61
C ALA A 128 13.56 -20.29 -6.65
N ALA A 129 13.92 -21.56 -6.81
CA ALA A 129 13.51 -22.63 -5.92
C ALA A 129 14.08 -22.46 -4.50
N ALA A 130 15.34 -22.04 -4.40
CA ALA A 130 15.99 -21.74 -3.12
C ALA A 130 15.33 -20.56 -2.40
N ALA A 131 14.83 -19.58 -3.15
CA ALA A 131 13.98 -18.50 -2.64
C ALA A 131 12.55 -18.96 -2.30
N GLY A 132 12.17 -20.21 -2.58
CA GLY A 132 10.84 -20.72 -2.28
C GLY A 132 9.75 -20.20 -3.22
N LEU A 133 10.12 -19.71 -4.41
CA LEU A 133 9.17 -19.47 -5.50
C LEU A 133 8.60 -20.81 -5.99
N ARG A 134 7.30 -20.84 -6.28
CA ARG A 134 6.58 -22.05 -6.70
C ARG A 134 5.78 -21.81 -7.97
N LEU A 135 5.49 -22.91 -8.67
CA LEU A 135 4.61 -22.92 -9.83
C LEU A 135 3.21 -22.39 -9.44
N GLY A 136 2.71 -21.45 -10.22
CA GLY A 136 1.43 -20.77 -10.01
C GLY A 136 1.49 -19.52 -9.13
N ASP A 137 2.65 -19.14 -8.59
CA ASP A 137 2.82 -17.89 -7.86
C ASP A 137 2.65 -16.70 -8.82
N GLN A 138 1.85 -15.70 -8.41
CA GLN A 138 1.66 -14.48 -9.22
C GLN A 138 2.56 -13.36 -8.69
N ILE A 139 3.50 -12.90 -9.51
CA ILE A 139 4.45 -11.86 -9.15
C ILE A 139 3.76 -10.50 -9.22
N ILE A 140 3.88 -9.76 -8.13
CA ILE A 140 3.31 -8.42 -7.98
C ILE A 140 4.37 -7.33 -8.10
N SER A 141 5.52 -7.56 -7.49
CA SER A 141 6.67 -6.66 -7.54
C SER A 141 7.96 -7.46 -7.51
N PHE A 142 8.97 -7.01 -8.26
CA PHE A 142 10.27 -7.64 -8.33
C PHE A 142 11.36 -6.57 -8.25
N GLY A 143 12.06 -6.47 -7.13
CA GLY A 143 13.14 -5.50 -6.94
C GLY A 143 12.71 -4.04 -7.12
N GLY A 144 11.45 -3.72 -6.84
CA GLY A 144 10.86 -2.39 -7.03
C GLY A 144 10.20 -2.17 -8.40
N VAL A 145 10.37 -3.09 -9.36
CA VAL A 145 9.63 -3.07 -10.63
C VAL A 145 8.23 -3.61 -10.38
N THR A 146 7.21 -2.83 -10.76
CA THR A 146 5.80 -3.21 -10.62
C THR A 146 5.08 -3.25 -11.96
N GLY A 147 3.93 -3.92 -12.01
CA GLY A 147 3.07 -3.95 -13.19
C GLY A 147 2.48 -2.59 -13.59
N ASN A 148 2.62 -1.56 -12.73
CA ASN A 148 1.98 -0.26 -12.92
C ASN A 148 2.82 0.72 -13.78
N ASP A 149 4.02 0.32 -14.22
CA ASP A 149 4.98 1.17 -14.95
C ASP A 149 4.57 1.50 -16.41
N GLY A 150 3.27 1.43 -16.75
CA GLY A 150 2.71 1.97 -18.00
C GLY A 150 2.83 1.11 -19.26
N GLY A 151 3.46 -0.06 -19.21
CA GLY A 151 3.69 -0.93 -20.38
C GLY A 151 3.10 -2.34 -20.33
N GLY A 152 2.33 -2.66 -19.28
CA GLY A 152 1.82 -4.01 -19.04
C GLY A 152 2.93 -5.03 -18.74
N ALA A 153 2.52 -6.29 -18.54
CA ALA A 153 3.42 -7.38 -18.14
C ALA A 153 4.54 -7.70 -19.16
N ALA A 154 4.35 -7.37 -20.43
CA ALA A 154 5.31 -7.63 -21.49
C ALA A 154 6.53 -6.69 -21.46
N ALA A 155 6.34 -5.43 -21.02
CA ALA A 155 7.43 -4.46 -20.89
C ALA A 155 8.18 -4.61 -19.55
N THR A 156 7.52 -5.12 -18.51
CA THR A 156 8.11 -5.25 -17.18
C THR A 156 9.05 -6.46 -17.07
N LEU A 157 8.77 -7.58 -17.74
CA LEU A 157 9.62 -8.78 -17.69
C LEU A 157 11.06 -8.55 -18.20
N PRO A 158 11.31 -7.87 -19.34
CA PRO A 158 12.66 -7.52 -19.77
C PRO A 158 13.39 -6.62 -18.76
N ARG A 159 12.66 -5.72 -18.09
CA ARG A 159 13.21 -4.82 -17.07
C ARG A 159 13.63 -5.57 -15.82
N VAL A 160 12.83 -6.55 -15.40
CA VAL A 160 13.20 -7.48 -14.32
C VAL A 160 14.44 -8.29 -14.70
N ALA A 161 14.54 -8.77 -15.94
CA ALA A 161 15.71 -9.49 -16.41
C ALA A 161 16.99 -8.61 -16.43
N ALA A 162 16.88 -7.35 -16.84
CA ALA A 162 17.98 -6.39 -16.78
C ALA A 162 18.42 -6.11 -15.33
N LEU A 163 17.47 -5.91 -14.42
CA LEU A 163 17.73 -5.70 -13.00
C LEU A 163 18.42 -6.93 -12.37
N LEU A 164 18.03 -8.13 -12.75
CA LEU A 164 18.66 -9.37 -12.30
C LEU A 164 20.10 -9.51 -12.78
N ALA A 165 20.40 -9.06 -14.01
CA ALA A 165 21.76 -9.06 -14.55
C ALA A 165 22.65 -8.00 -13.88
N GLU A 166 22.09 -6.82 -13.58
CA GLU A 166 22.81 -5.75 -12.89
C GLU A 166 23.06 -6.07 -11.41
N ARG A 167 22.14 -6.80 -10.78
CA ARG A 167 22.17 -7.14 -9.35
C ARG A 167 22.53 -8.60 -9.09
N GLU A 168 23.38 -9.20 -9.94
CA GLU A 168 23.88 -10.56 -9.73
C GLU A 168 24.58 -10.67 -8.36
N GLY A 169 24.25 -11.71 -7.59
CA GLY A 169 24.76 -11.94 -6.23
C GLY A 169 24.10 -11.11 -5.13
N THR A 170 23.21 -10.17 -5.47
CA THR A 170 22.48 -9.35 -4.48
C THR A 170 21.08 -9.91 -4.22
N ALA A 171 20.65 -9.99 -2.97
CA ALA A 171 19.31 -10.43 -2.64
C ALA A 171 18.26 -9.40 -3.11
N ILE A 172 17.35 -9.82 -3.99
CA ILE A 172 16.28 -8.97 -4.52
C ILE A 172 14.96 -9.40 -3.89
N ALA A 173 14.26 -8.44 -3.27
CA ALA A 173 12.94 -8.68 -2.73
C ALA A 173 11.89 -8.85 -3.85
N VAL A 174 11.09 -9.89 -3.74
CA VAL A 174 10.01 -10.25 -4.66
C VAL A 174 8.73 -10.44 -3.88
N TRP A 175 7.66 -9.80 -4.34
CA TRP A 175 6.32 -9.95 -3.80
C TRP A 175 5.52 -10.86 -4.70
N VAL A 176 5.00 -11.94 -4.11
CA VAL A 176 4.17 -12.91 -4.82
C VAL A 176 2.82 -13.09 -4.14
N LEU A 177 1.81 -13.47 -4.93
CA LEU A 177 0.48 -13.85 -4.49
C LEU A 177 0.33 -15.37 -4.63
N ARG A 178 0.16 -16.07 -3.52
CA ARG A 178 -0.02 -17.52 -3.44
C ARG A 178 -1.35 -17.81 -2.76
N ARG A 179 -2.28 -18.48 -3.45
CA ARG A 179 -3.63 -18.81 -2.93
C ARG A 179 -4.42 -17.60 -2.36
N GLY A 180 -4.15 -16.40 -2.88
CA GLY A 180 -4.77 -15.16 -2.41
C GLY A 180 -4.06 -14.50 -1.22
N GLU A 181 -3.04 -15.14 -0.66
CA GLU A 181 -2.17 -14.58 0.37
C GLU A 181 -0.93 -13.95 -0.28
N ARG A 182 -0.53 -12.78 0.20
CA ARG A 182 0.66 -12.09 -0.28
C ARG A 182 1.85 -12.56 0.54
N THR A 183 2.87 -13.08 -0.13
CA THR A 183 4.10 -13.55 0.50
C THR A 183 5.28 -12.79 -0.09
N GLN A 184 6.10 -12.23 0.78
CA GLN A 184 7.39 -11.67 0.39
C GLN A 184 8.44 -12.78 0.40
N THR A 185 9.23 -12.85 -0.67
CA THR A 185 10.42 -13.68 -0.71
C THR A 185 11.62 -12.87 -1.22
N GLN A 186 12.82 -13.36 -0.95
CA GLN A 186 14.05 -12.77 -1.48
C GLN A 186 14.73 -13.77 -2.38
N VAL A 187 15.02 -13.37 -3.61
CA VAL A 187 15.73 -14.19 -4.58
C VAL A 187 17.07 -13.54 -4.90
N THR A 188 18.12 -14.34 -4.81
CA THR A 188 19.48 -13.88 -5.14
C THR A 188 19.85 -14.44 -6.51
N PRO A 189 19.81 -13.65 -7.60
CA PRO A 189 20.32 -14.07 -8.90
C PRO A 189 21.75 -14.55 -8.78
N ARG A 190 22.03 -15.76 -9.25
CA ARG A 190 23.38 -16.31 -9.36
C ARG A 190 23.43 -17.25 -10.55
N ARG A 191 24.61 -17.41 -11.14
CA ARG A 191 24.86 -18.54 -12.04
C ARG A 191 24.59 -19.85 -11.31
N TRP A 192 23.85 -20.73 -11.97
CA TRP A 192 23.44 -22.04 -11.47
C TRP A 192 23.54 -23.04 -12.62
N GLU A 193 23.30 -24.32 -12.36
CA GLU A 193 23.52 -25.40 -13.34
C GLU A 193 22.55 -25.38 -14.54
N GLY A 194 21.53 -24.52 -14.52
CA GLY A 194 20.60 -24.35 -15.63
C GLY A 194 20.75 -23.05 -16.40
N ARG A 195 19.71 -22.71 -17.16
CA ARG A 195 19.67 -21.53 -18.03
C ARG A 195 19.41 -20.25 -17.23
N GLY A 196 20.24 -19.24 -17.47
CA GLY A 196 20.04 -17.88 -16.94
C GLY A 196 20.44 -17.73 -15.46
N LEU A 197 19.94 -16.68 -14.81
CA LEU A 197 20.36 -16.27 -13.46
C LEU A 197 19.38 -16.67 -12.34
N LEU A 198 18.19 -17.13 -12.70
CA LEU A 198 17.07 -17.30 -11.76
C LEU A 198 16.48 -18.72 -11.81
N GLY A 199 16.37 -19.31 -12.99
CA GLY A 199 15.86 -20.67 -13.19
C GLY A 199 14.36 -20.84 -13.02
N CYS A 200 13.57 -19.80 -13.33
CA CYS A 200 12.13 -19.94 -13.48
C CYS A 200 11.61 -19.29 -14.77
N HIS A 201 10.53 -19.83 -15.29
CA HIS A 201 9.79 -19.29 -16.43
C HIS A 201 8.63 -18.43 -15.93
N MET A 202 8.60 -17.17 -16.35
CA MET A 202 7.55 -16.22 -16.00
C MET A 202 6.74 -15.90 -17.25
N ARG A 203 5.41 -16.08 -17.18
CA ARG A 203 4.49 -15.71 -18.24
C ARG A 203 3.76 -14.41 -17.87
N PRO A 204 3.67 -13.42 -18.78
CA PRO A 204 2.88 -12.23 -18.54
C PRO A 204 1.39 -12.59 -18.41
N LYS A 205 0.72 -11.99 -17.43
CA LYS A 205 -0.73 -12.11 -17.25
C LYS A 205 -1.43 -11.05 -18.13
N PRO A 206 -2.37 -11.44 -18.99
CA PRO A 206 -3.15 -10.49 -19.79
C PRO A 206 -4.12 -9.67 -18.94
#